data_AF-A0A2W4CIC6-F1
#
_entry.id   AF-A0A2W4CIC6-F1
#
_cell.length_a   1.000
_cell.length_b   1.000
_cell.length_c   1.000
_cell.angle_alpha   90.00
_cell.angle_beta   90.00
_cell.angle_gamma   90.00
#
_symmetry.space_group_name_H-M   'P 1'
#
loop_
_entity.id
_entity.type
_entity.pdbx_description
1 polymer ?
#
loop_
_entity_poly.entity_id
_entity_poly.type
_entity_poly.pdbx_seq_one_letter_code
_entity_poly.pdbx_strand_id
1 'polypeptide(L)' 'MKFKGRAEFLTLEEFSQRFIERMVRHPDAVYLRDGLPVRRYAENVAHAYWIEALKQSVSPEDCADTDMSGWVK' A
#
# COMPACT_ATOMS: atom_id res chain seq x y z
N MET A 1 13.31 -10.22 30.73
CA MET A 1 13.13 -9.27 29.62
C MET A 1 12.38 -9.97 28.50
N LYS A 2 11.17 -9.52 28.15
CA LYS A 2 10.44 -10.06 27.00
C LYS A 2 11.13 -9.51 25.74
N PHE A 3 11.73 -10.39 24.94
CA PHE A 3 12.19 -10.02 23.61
C PHE A 3 10.93 -9.60 22.82
N LYS A 4 10.75 -8.28 22.62
CA LYS A 4 9.81 -7.78 21.62
C LYS A 4 10.29 -8.41 20.31
N GLY A 5 9.45 -9.27 19.72
CA GLY A 5 9.73 -10.01 18.51
C GLY A 5 10.31 -9.09 17.45
N ARG A 6 11.29 -9.61 16.69
CA ARG A 6 11.86 -8.92 15.54
C ARG A 6 10.68 -8.37 14.72
N ALA A 7 10.66 -7.08 14.45
CA ALA A 7 9.86 -6.57 13.35
C ALA A 7 10.47 -7.22 12.10
N GLU A 8 9.95 -8.38 11.71
CA GLU A 8 10.31 -9.01 10.46
C GLU A 8 9.81 -8.07 9.38
N PHE A 9 10.75 -7.49 8.62
CA PHE A 9 10.41 -6.68 7.46
C PHE A 9 9.54 -7.53 6.54
N LEU A 10 8.34 -7.03 6.23
CA LEU A 10 7.45 -7.66 5.26
C LEU A 10 8.21 -7.89 3.96
N THR A 11 8.05 -9.08 3.38
CA THR A 11 8.52 -9.33 2.01
C THR A 11 7.81 -8.40 1.04
N LEU A 12 8.40 -8.19 -0.15
CA LEU A 12 7.74 -7.42 -1.21
C LEU A 12 6.36 -8.00 -1.56
N GLU A 13 6.23 -9.32 -1.57
CA GLU A 13 4.96 -10.00 -1.87
C GLU A 13 3.90 -9.69 -0.80
N GLU A 14 4.23 -9.86 0.47
CA GLU A 14 3.31 -9.57 1.58
C GLU A 14 2.94 -8.08 1.64
N PHE A 15 3.92 -7.19 1.41
CA PHE A 15 3.67 -5.75 1.33
C PHE A 15 2.70 -5.44 0.18
N SER A 16 3.00 -5.94 -1.02
CA SER A 16 2.22 -5.66 -2.23
C SER A 16 0.80 -6.17 -2.09
N GLN A 17 0.61 -7.38 -1.56
CA GLN A 17 -0.72 -7.95 -1.35
C GLN A 17 -1.57 -7.06 -0.43
N ARG A 18 -1.03 -6.66 0.72
CA ARG A 18 -1.73 -5.82 1.70
C ARG A 18 -2.01 -4.42 1.18
N PHE A 19 -1.03 -3.81 0.50
CA PHE A 19 -1.17 -2.50 -0.12
C PHE A 19 -2.27 -2.49 -1.19
N ILE A 20 -2.23 -3.46 -2.12
CA ILE A 20 -3.24 -3.58 -3.18
C ILE A 20 -4.62 -3.84 -2.58
N GLU A 21 -4.71 -4.75 -1.60
CA GLU A 21 -5.97 -5.06 -0.93
C GLU A 21 -6.56 -3.83 -0.24
N ARG A 22 -5.73 -3.02 0.43
CA ARG A 22 -6.18 -1.77 1.07
C ARG A 22 -6.73 -0.80 0.03
N MET A 23 -6.02 -0.64 -1.09
CA MET A 23 -6.44 0.28 -2.15
C MET A 23 -7.76 -0.11 -2.80
N VAL A 24 -7.95 -1.39 -3.13
CA VAL A 24 -9.16 -1.85 -3.82
C VAL A 24 -10.38 -2.00 -2.90
N ARG A 25 -10.18 -2.06 -1.57
CA ARG A 25 -11.28 -2.10 -0.59
C ARG A 25 -11.97 -0.76 -0.41
N HIS A 26 -11.38 0.34 -0.85
CA HIS A 26 -12.01 1.65 -0.73
C HIS A 26 -13.24 1.72 -1.64
N PRO A 27 -14.45 2.01 -1.10
CA PRO A 27 -15.71 1.86 -1.83
C PRO A 27 -15.80 2.72 -3.09
N ASP A 28 -15.10 3.85 -3.11
CA ASP A 28 -15.07 4.78 -4.25
C ASP A 28 -13.89 4.54 -5.22
N ALA A 29 -13.02 3.56 -4.96
CA ALA A 29 -11.75 3.39 -5.68
C ALA A 29 -11.80 2.21 -6.67
N VAL A 30 -12.71 2.27 -7.63
CA VAL A 30 -12.76 1.28 -8.72
C VAL A 30 -11.82 1.70 -9.87
N TYR A 31 -11.87 2.98 -10.24
CA TYR A 31 -11.07 3.57 -11.32
C TYR A 31 -10.51 4.93 -10.88
N LEU A 32 -9.31 5.25 -11.35
CA LEU A 32 -8.76 6.60 -11.31
C LEU A 32 -9.48 7.51 -12.34
N ARG A 33 -9.25 8.82 -12.25
CA ARG A 33 -9.91 9.83 -13.12
C ARG A 33 -9.67 9.64 -14.62
N ASP A 34 -8.57 9.00 -14.98
CA ASP A 34 -8.18 8.68 -16.36
C ASP A 34 -8.75 7.33 -16.85
N GLY A 35 -9.56 6.65 -16.03
CA GLY A 35 -10.12 5.34 -16.33
C GLY A 35 -9.18 4.17 -16.05
N LEU A 36 -8.01 4.40 -15.45
CA LEU A 36 -7.12 3.31 -15.04
C LEU A 36 -7.71 2.56 -13.82
N PRO A 37 -7.83 1.22 -13.84
CA PRO A 37 -8.28 0.47 -12.68
C PRO A 37 -7.33 0.65 -11.50
N VAL A 38 -7.87 0.89 -10.30
CA VAL A 38 -7.07 1.12 -9.08
C VAL A 38 -6.15 -0.07 -8.78
N ARG A 39 -6.61 -1.30 -9.01
CA ARG A 39 -5.76 -2.50 -8.90
C ARG A 39 -4.51 -2.42 -9.78
N ARG A 40 -4.67 -2.03 -11.05
CA ARG A 40 -3.56 -1.98 -12.02
C ARG A 40 -2.58 -0.86 -11.65
N TYR A 41 -3.10 0.27 -11.17
CA TYR A 41 -2.27 1.31 -10.58
C TYR A 41 -1.47 0.77 -9.39
N ALA A 42 -2.15 0.14 -8.42
CA ALA A 42 -1.55 -0.36 -7.19
C ALA A 42 -0.44 -1.39 -7.48
N GLU A 43 -0.67 -2.31 -8.40
CA GLU A 43 0.32 -3.30 -8.87
C GLU A 43 1.56 -2.63 -9.47
N ASN A 44 1.40 -1.52 -10.21
CA ASN A 44 2.52 -0.81 -10.81
C ASN A 44 3.36 -0.04 -9.78
N VAL A 45 2.75 0.46 -8.70
CA VAL A 45 3.43 1.32 -7.71
C VAL A 45 3.86 0.60 -6.44
N ALA A 46 3.34 -0.61 -6.17
CA ALA A 46 3.58 -1.33 -4.92
C ALA A 46 5.07 -1.51 -4.59
N HIS A 47 5.91 -1.79 -5.60
CA HIS A 47 7.35 -1.93 -5.39
C HIS A 47 8.02 -0.62 -4.95
N ALA A 48 7.61 0.52 -5.53
CA ALA A 48 8.14 1.83 -5.15
C ALA A 48 7.74 2.17 -3.70
N TYR A 49 6.47 1.90 -3.34
CA TYR A 49 5.98 2.09 -1.98
C TYR A 49 6.65 1.17 -0.96
N TRP A 50 6.97 -0.07 -1.32
CA TRP A 50 7.73 -0.96 -0.44
C TRP A 50 9.12 -0.40 -0.12
N ILE A 51 9.85 0.11 -1.12
CA ILE A 51 11.17 0.72 -0.91
C ILE A 51 11.07 1.93 0.04
N GLU A 52 10.07 2.79 -0.14
CA GLU A 52 9.86 3.93 0.76
C GLU A 52 9.42 3.50 2.16
N ALA A 53 8.57 2.47 2.25
CA ALA A 53 8.14 1.90 3.52
C ALA A 53 9.31 1.31 4.32
N LEU A 54 10.28 0.67 3.67
CA LEU A 54 11.51 0.19 4.32
C LEU A 54 12.32 1.34 4.92
N LYS A 55 12.39 2.50 4.25
CA LYS A 55 13.13 3.68 4.74
C LYS A 55 12.42 4.36 5.92
N GLN A 56 11.10 4.46 5.84
CA GLN A 56 10.28 5.21 6.79
C GLN A 56 9.70 4.33 7.91
N SER A 57 9.86 3.00 7.82
CA SER A 57 9.26 2.02 8.73
C SER A 57 7.73 2.16 8.86
N VAL A 58 7.04 2.44 7.75
CA VAL A 58 5.58 2.59 7.68
C VAL A 58 4.91 1.30 7.17
N SER A 59 3.64 1.12 7.51
CA SER A 59 2.88 -0.06 7.08
C SER A 59 2.38 0.05 5.63
N PRO A 60 2.09 -1.07 4.93
CA PRO A 60 1.46 -1.04 3.62
C PRO A 60 0.12 -0.30 3.62
N GLU A 61 -0.66 -0.42 4.71
CA GLU A 61 -1.95 0.24 4.83
C GLU A 61 -1.82 1.76 4.97
N ASP A 62 -0.85 2.24 5.76
CA ASP A 62 -0.60 3.67 5.90
C ASP A 62 -0.12 4.29 4.58
N CYS A 63 0.72 3.55 3.83
CA CYS A 63 1.12 3.96 2.48
C CYS A 63 -0.09 4.09 1.55
N ALA A 64 -0.97 3.09 1.53
CA ALA A 64 -2.17 3.11 0.69
C ALA A 64 -3.12 4.26 1.08
N ASP A 65 -3.40 4.43 2.37
CA ASP A 65 -4.29 5.49 2.85
C ASP A 65 -3.74 6.88 2.54
N THR A 66 -2.42 7.07 2.69
CA THR A 66 -1.74 8.34 2.36
C THR A 66 -1.85 8.65 0.87
N ASP A 67 -1.56 7.68 0.01
CA ASP A 67 -1.62 7.85 -1.45
C ASP A 67 -3.04 8.17 -1.93
N MET A 68 -4.03 7.45 -1.38
CA MET A 68 -5.44 7.62 -1.73
C MET A 68 -6.09 8.88 -1.15
N SER A 69 -5.49 9.50 -0.14
CA SER A 69 -6.05 10.70 0.53
C SER A 69 -6.35 11.85 -0.44
N GLY A 70 -5.67 11.90 -1.59
CA GLY A 70 -5.87 12.92 -2.63
C GLY A 70 -6.77 12.50 -3.80
N TRP A 71 -7.21 11.24 -3.87
CA TRP A 71 -7.89 10.70 -5.06
C TRP A 71 -9.40 10.94 -5.03
N VAL A 72 -9.98 10.78 -3.85
CA VAL A 72 -11.43 10.85 -3.62
C VAL A 72 -11.78 12.27 -3.20
N LYS A 73 -12.54 12.98 -4.04
CA LYS A 73 -13.16 14.27 -3.73
C LYS A 73 -14.65 14.17 -4.04
#